data_AF-A0A0F9CXR7-F1
#
_entry.id   AF-A0A0F9CXR7-F1
#
_cell.length_a   1.000
_cell.length_b   1.000
_cell.length_c   1.000
_cell.angle_alpha   90.00
_cell.angle_beta   90.00
_cell.angle_gamma   90.00
#
_symmetry.space_group_name_H-M   'P 1'
#
loop_
_entity.id
_entity.type
_entity.pdbx_description
1 polymer ?
#
loop_
_entity_poly.entity_id
_entity_poly.type
_entity_poly.pdbx_seq_one_letter_code
_entity_poly.pdbx_strand_id
1 'polypeptide(L)'
;MPSSTSFSYDDLIAALSAWLEETSQEFIDNQSTIVSLGETRLTTDLNFEIFDRVITGDLTPDQYVQEIKPSDWQGTRSLHLRDPIASADADFADVVLLLSLDGVDGATVAVDDSLLNNDVNFQGAIVLDTTIKKFGTAALDADTGDPLDFLEIPHNTAFPVLAGDFTIELQINTFDQVGSHGLINHGDGGIGTTNWRVEHGNGSLTFDYATGGGGFNVFRTFGSLGPNSTFQHIAITRLGNDLFAHVDGVKSGATFDVTGVTIGVTGAIPINIGSRNESGATPNIADANASIDEVRVTVGTARY
;
A
#
# COMPACT_ATOMS: atom_id res chain seq x y z
N MET A 1 25.53 2.27 -16.29
CA MET A 1 24.68 2.63 -15.14
C MET A 1 24.30 4.09 -15.31
N PRO A 2 23.05 4.44 -15.64
CA PRO A 2 22.66 5.84 -15.57
C PRO A 2 22.43 6.19 -14.10
N SER A 3 23.12 7.22 -13.64
CA SER A 3 22.95 7.83 -12.33
C SER A 3 21.52 8.32 -12.15
N SER A 4 20.88 7.94 -11.05
CA SER A 4 19.68 8.64 -10.58
C SER A 4 20.08 10.10 -10.31
N THR A 5 19.47 11.01 -11.06
CA THR A 5 19.56 12.44 -10.80
C THR A 5 18.22 12.84 -10.20
N SER A 6 18.22 13.11 -8.89
CA SER A 6 17.11 13.82 -8.25
C SER A 6 17.24 15.29 -8.60
N PHE A 7 16.13 15.91 -9.01
CA PHE A 7 16.03 17.35 -9.22
C PHE A 7 15.24 17.93 -8.05
N SER A 8 15.68 19.06 -7.50
CA SER A 8 14.86 19.80 -6.55
C SER A 8 13.70 20.49 -7.28
N TYR A 9 12.64 20.87 -6.54
CA TYR A 9 11.53 21.66 -7.05
C TYR A 9 11.99 22.91 -7.81
N ASP A 10 13.00 23.59 -7.24
CA ASP A 10 13.59 24.78 -7.83
C ASP A 10 14.33 24.48 -9.15
N ASP A 11 14.98 23.31 -9.26
CA ASP A 11 15.65 22.88 -10.49
C ASP A 11 14.66 22.60 -11.62
N LEU A 12 13.49 22.03 -11.29
CA LEU A 12 12.44 21.75 -12.27
C LEU A 12 11.79 23.04 -12.78
N ILE A 13 11.46 23.97 -11.88
CA ILE A 13 10.90 25.28 -12.22
C ILE A 13 11.90 26.10 -13.05
N ALA A 14 13.19 26.08 -12.69
CA ALA A 14 14.23 26.77 -13.44
C ALA A 14 14.43 26.18 -14.85
N ALA A 15 14.40 24.85 -14.99
CA ALA A 15 14.52 24.19 -16.29
C ALA A 15 13.32 24.49 -17.21
N LEU A 16 12.11 24.48 -16.67
CA LEU A 16 10.88 24.81 -17.42
C LEU A 16 10.83 26.30 -17.80
N SER A 17 11.26 27.18 -16.90
CA SER A 17 11.33 28.63 -17.16
C SER A 17 12.38 28.96 -18.22
N ALA A 18 13.55 28.32 -18.17
CA ALA A 18 14.58 28.45 -19.19
C ALA A 18 14.14 27.90 -20.56
N TRP A 19 13.34 26.82 -20.57
CA TRP A 19 12.81 26.23 -21.80
C TRP A 19 11.75 27.13 -22.48
N LEU A 20 10.95 27.84 -21.70
CA LEU A 20 9.95 28.81 -22.17
C LEU A 20 10.59 30.10 -22.73
N GLU A 21 11.75 30.51 -22.20
CA GLU A 21 12.45 31.72 -22.69
C GLU A 21 13.17 31.51 -24.04
N GLU A 22 13.57 30.28 -24.39
CA GLU A 22 14.38 30.03 -25.60
C GLU A 22 13.59 29.80 -26.90
N THR A 23 12.26 29.60 -26.90
CA THR A 23 11.52 29.13 -28.11
C THR A 23 10.21 29.88 -28.43
N SER A 24 10.11 31.17 -28.09
CA SER A 24 8.84 31.92 -28.09
C SER A 24 8.17 32.21 -29.45
N GLN A 25 8.68 31.75 -30.60
CA GLN A 25 8.03 31.98 -31.90
C GLN A 25 7.63 30.68 -32.61
N GLU A 26 8.45 29.64 -32.53
CA GLU A 26 8.16 28.34 -33.16
C GLU A 26 6.97 27.63 -32.49
N PHE A 27 6.76 27.83 -31.19
CA PHE A 27 5.60 27.32 -30.46
C PHE A 27 4.29 28.02 -30.88
N ILE A 28 4.33 29.34 -31.06
CA ILE A 28 3.17 30.14 -31.50
C ILE A 28 2.81 29.79 -32.95
N ASP A 29 3.81 29.68 -33.82
CA ASP A 29 3.61 29.42 -35.26
C ASP A 29 3.08 28.00 -35.54
N ASN A 30 3.36 27.04 -34.65
CA ASN A 30 2.90 25.65 -34.76
C ASN A 30 1.69 25.32 -33.87
N GLN A 31 1.13 26.29 -33.14
CA GLN A 31 0.03 26.06 -32.20
C GLN A 31 -1.19 25.39 -32.88
N SER A 32 -1.54 25.81 -34.10
CA SER A 32 -2.64 25.20 -34.85
C SER A 32 -2.34 23.76 -35.31
N THR A 33 -1.07 23.46 -35.60
CA THR A 33 -0.62 22.12 -36.00
C THR A 33 -0.55 21.19 -34.79
N ILE A 34 -0.15 21.71 -33.63
CA ILE A 34 -0.15 21.00 -32.34
C ILE A 34 -1.60 20.69 -31.92
N VAL A 35 -2.52 21.64 -32.08
CA VAL A 35 -3.96 21.42 -31.83
C VAL A 35 -4.55 20.40 -32.82
N SER A 36 -4.20 20.46 -34.11
CA SER A 36 -4.69 19.47 -35.09
C SER A 36 -4.08 18.07 -34.91
N LEU A 37 -2.82 18.01 -34.46
CA LEU A 37 -2.18 16.77 -34.04
C LEU A 37 -2.79 16.24 -32.74
N GLY A 38 -3.26 17.13 -31.87
CA GLY A 38 -4.06 16.81 -30.70
C GLY A 38 -5.33 16.04 -31.07
N GLU A 39 -6.12 16.52 -32.03
CA GLU A 39 -7.35 15.82 -32.44
C GLU A 39 -7.10 14.47 -33.15
N THR A 40 -5.87 14.20 -33.64
CA THR A 40 -5.57 12.98 -34.41
C THR A 40 -4.63 11.99 -33.69
N ARG A 41 -4.03 12.36 -32.55
CA ARG A 41 -3.09 11.50 -31.80
C ARG A 41 -3.35 11.43 -30.29
N LEU A 42 -4.42 12.00 -29.78
CA LEU A 42 -4.79 11.95 -28.35
C LEU A 42 -5.72 10.80 -28.01
N THR A 43 -5.29 9.59 -28.32
CA THR A 43 -5.82 8.38 -27.66
C THR A 43 -4.77 7.64 -26.85
N THR A 44 -3.58 8.22 -26.63
CA THR A 44 -2.58 7.54 -25.80
C THR A 44 -2.02 8.31 -24.61
N ASP A 45 -1.22 9.39 -24.66
CA ASP A 45 -0.32 9.58 -23.48
C ASP A 45 0.08 10.99 -23.03
N LEU A 46 -0.81 11.98 -22.97
CA LEU A 46 -0.53 13.21 -22.21
C LEU A 46 -1.82 13.73 -21.53
N ASN A 47 -1.87 13.66 -20.20
CA ASN A 47 -2.92 14.27 -19.39
C ASN A 47 -2.83 15.80 -19.49
N PHE A 48 -3.61 16.40 -20.38
CA PHE A 48 -3.71 17.86 -20.57
C PHE A 48 -3.97 18.63 -19.28
N GLU A 49 -4.63 18.00 -18.32
CA GLU A 49 -4.96 18.58 -17.01
C GLU A 49 -3.71 19.00 -16.21
N ILE A 50 -2.62 18.24 -16.33
CA ILE A 50 -1.36 18.55 -15.64
C ILE A 50 -0.68 19.74 -16.31
N PHE A 51 -0.69 19.76 -17.64
CA PHE A 51 -0.11 20.86 -18.42
C PHE A 51 -0.86 22.17 -18.16
N ASP A 52 -2.19 22.12 -18.10
CA ASP A 52 -3.02 23.28 -17.77
C ASP A 52 -2.75 23.79 -16.35
N ARG A 53 -2.72 22.89 -15.34
CA ARG A 53 -2.49 23.28 -13.94
C ARG A 53 -1.09 23.84 -13.67
N VAL A 54 -0.07 23.39 -14.42
CA VAL A 54 1.28 23.97 -14.39
C VAL A 54 1.30 25.38 -15.01
N ILE A 55 0.61 25.57 -16.14
CA ILE A 55 0.56 26.86 -16.85
C ILE A 55 -0.27 27.89 -16.10
N THR A 56 -1.34 27.48 -15.40
CA THR A 56 -2.20 28.38 -14.62
C THR A 56 -1.68 28.68 -13.22
N GLY A 57 -0.64 27.97 -12.76
CA GLY A 57 -0.11 28.13 -11.39
C GLY A 57 -1.00 27.52 -10.31
N ASP A 58 -1.88 26.59 -10.69
CA ASP A 58 -2.85 25.90 -9.80
C ASP A 58 -2.25 24.68 -9.08
N LEU A 59 -0.92 24.55 -9.08
CA LEU A 59 -0.20 23.58 -8.25
C LEU A 59 0.25 24.25 -6.96
N THR A 60 -0.21 23.72 -5.83
CA THR A 60 0.19 24.21 -4.50
C THR A 60 1.54 23.60 -4.08
N PRO A 61 2.30 24.24 -3.17
CA PRO A 61 3.59 23.73 -2.67
C PRO A 61 3.53 22.31 -2.08
N ASP A 62 2.32 21.85 -1.72
CA ASP A 62 2.07 20.58 -1.05
C ASP A 62 1.70 19.45 -2.04
N GLN A 63 1.69 19.73 -3.35
CA GLN A 63 1.47 18.72 -4.39
C GLN A 63 2.81 18.28 -5.00
N TYR A 64 3.02 16.97 -5.07
CA TYR A 64 4.19 16.39 -5.73
C TYR A 64 3.78 15.51 -6.90
N VAL A 65 4.75 15.32 -7.78
CA VAL A 65 4.62 14.68 -9.07
C VAL A 65 5.43 13.37 -9.02
N GLN A 66 4.75 12.23 -9.11
CA GLN A 66 5.40 10.91 -9.09
C GLN A 66 5.49 10.32 -10.51
N GLU A 67 6.71 9.94 -10.93
CA GLU A 67 6.95 9.23 -12.20
C GLU A 67 6.87 7.72 -11.94
N ILE A 68 5.89 7.04 -12.56
CA ILE A 68 5.72 5.58 -12.47
C ILE A 68 6.36 4.92 -13.70
N LYS A 69 7.26 3.93 -13.50
CA LYS A 69 7.90 3.16 -14.58
C LYS A 69 7.72 1.64 -14.38
N PRO A 70 6.81 1.00 -15.11
CA PRO A 70 6.71 -0.47 -15.16
C PRO A 70 7.92 -1.13 -15.86
N SER A 71 8.11 -2.43 -15.64
CA SER A 71 9.28 -3.21 -16.10
C SER A 71 9.33 -3.50 -17.62
N ASP A 72 8.26 -3.25 -18.37
CA ASP A 72 8.11 -3.53 -19.81
C ASP A 72 8.10 -2.26 -20.68
N TRP A 73 8.63 -1.16 -20.14
CA TRP A 73 8.50 0.19 -20.69
C TRP A 73 9.18 0.41 -22.06
N GLN A 74 8.38 0.72 -23.09
CA GLN A 74 8.82 1.35 -24.35
C GLN A 74 7.93 2.55 -24.70
N GLY A 75 8.06 3.63 -23.93
CA GLY A 75 7.16 4.80 -23.97
C GLY A 75 5.87 4.45 -23.23
N THR A 76 5.44 5.17 -22.20
CA THR A 76 5.21 6.62 -22.10
C THR A 76 5.19 6.99 -20.60
N ARG A 77 5.37 8.27 -20.24
CA ARG A 77 5.46 8.70 -18.83
C ARG A 77 4.06 8.92 -18.26
N SER A 78 3.66 8.16 -17.25
CA SER A 78 2.47 8.45 -16.44
C SER A 78 2.86 9.39 -15.30
N LEU A 79 2.05 10.44 -15.11
CA LEU A 79 2.25 11.45 -14.07
C LEU A 79 0.96 11.55 -13.24
N HIS A 80 1.03 11.26 -11.95
CA HIS A 80 -0.10 11.44 -11.04
C HIS A 80 0.07 12.71 -10.21
N LEU A 81 -1.00 13.52 -10.14
CA LEU A 81 -1.14 14.63 -9.19
C LEU A 81 -1.97 14.12 -8.01
N ARG A 82 -1.45 14.21 -6.79
CA ARG A 82 -2.18 13.85 -5.56
C ARG A 82 -2.86 15.10 -4.97
N ASP A 83 -4.07 14.93 -4.44
CA ASP A 83 -4.80 15.96 -3.69
C ASP A 83 -4.15 16.22 -2.32
N PRO A 84 -4.30 17.42 -1.72
CA PRO A 84 -3.75 17.70 -0.40
C PRO A 84 -4.39 16.78 0.64
N ILE A 85 -3.54 15.92 1.22
CA ILE A 85 -3.87 15.03 2.32
C ILE A 85 -4.49 15.88 3.44
N ALA A 86 -5.71 15.54 3.86
CA ALA A 86 -6.39 16.21 4.96
C ALA A 86 -5.52 16.16 6.22
N SER A 87 -4.89 17.28 6.58
CA SER A 87 -3.72 17.35 7.48
C SER A 87 -2.57 16.51 6.92
N ALA A 88 -1.50 17.14 6.42
CA ALA A 88 -0.27 16.42 6.06
C ALA A 88 0.05 15.45 7.19
N ASP A 89 -0.06 14.15 6.90
CA ASP A 89 0.16 13.08 7.86
C ASP A 89 1.58 13.29 8.41
N ALA A 90 1.67 13.75 9.67
CA ALA A 90 2.92 14.18 10.26
C ALA A 90 3.93 13.03 10.33
N ASP A 91 3.41 11.80 10.34
CA ASP A 91 4.15 10.56 10.46
C ASP A 91 4.22 9.84 9.09
N PHE A 92 3.98 10.55 7.98
CA PHE A 92 4.02 9.95 6.64
C PHE A 92 5.42 9.42 6.27
N ALA A 93 6.47 10.05 6.80
CA ALA A 93 7.85 9.59 6.60
C ALA A 93 8.12 8.21 7.22
N ASP A 94 7.31 7.80 8.21
CA ASP A 94 7.38 6.51 8.88
C ASP A 94 6.54 5.44 8.19
N VAL A 95 5.78 5.80 7.15
CA VAL A 95 4.95 4.89 6.36
C VAL A 95 5.83 4.15 5.36
N VAL A 96 5.98 2.85 5.57
CA VAL A 96 6.79 1.97 4.72
C VAL A 96 5.97 1.24 3.66
N LEU A 97 4.65 1.24 3.78
CA LEU A 97 3.71 0.72 2.80
C LEU A 97 2.39 1.47 2.93
N LEU A 98 1.85 1.95 1.81
CA LEU A 98 0.52 2.54 1.73
C LEU A 98 -0.13 2.13 0.40
N LEU A 99 -1.19 1.35 0.45
CA LEU A 99 -1.97 0.96 -0.72
C LEU A 99 -3.38 1.50 -0.56
N SER A 100 -3.72 2.57 -1.27
CA SER A 100 -5.11 3.04 -1.37
C SER A 100 -5.99 2.11 -2.21
N LEU A 101 -5.39 1.26 -3.05
CA LEU A 101 -6.12 0.25 -3.85
C LEU A 101 -7.20 0.83 -4.78
N ASP A 102 -6.99 2.07 -5.19
CA ASP A 102 -7.80 2.75 -6.20
C ASP A 102 -7.52 2.23 -7.60
N GLY A 103 -8.57 2.18 -8.41
CA GLY A 103 -8.49 1.73 -9.79
C GLY A 103 -9.84 1.57 -10.48
N VAL A 104 -9.81 0.86 -11.59
CA VAL A 104 -11.00 0.42 -12.33
C VAL A 104 -11.32 -1.04 -12.00
N ASP A 105 -12.55 -1.45 -12.28
CA ASP A 105 -13.02 -2.80 -12.05
C ASP A 105 -12.18 -3.84 -12.82
N GLY A 106 -11.72 -4.87 -12.13
CA GLY A 106 -10.87 -5.91 -12.70
C GLY A 106 -9.40 -5.51 -12.88
N ALA A 107 -8.96 -4.36 -12.36
CA ALA A 107 -7.56 -3.95 -12.47
C ALA A 107 -6.63 -4.89 -11.68
N THR A 108 -5.46 -5.15 -12.26
CA THR A 108 -4.38 -5.98 -11.66
C THR A 108 -3.11 -5.16 -11.44
N VAL A 109 -3.27 -3.87 -11.21
CA VAL A 109 -2.19 -2.93 -10.94
C VAL A 109 -2.64 -2.01 -9.81
N ALA A 110 -1.75 -1.79 -8.85
CA ALA A 110 -1.90 -0.83 -7.78
C ALA A 110 -0.53 -0.18 -7.52
N VAL A 111 -0.53 0.95 -6.84
CA VAL A 111 0.67 1.72 -6.53
C VAL A 111 0.85 1.77 -5.02
N ASP A 112 2.10 1.64 -4.56
CA ASP A 112 2.46 2.02 -3.21
C ASP A 112 2.62 3.54 -3.13
N ASP A 113 1.69 4.17 -2.42
CA ASP A 113 1.64 5.61 -2.24
C ASP A 113 2.67 6.13 -1.23
N SER A 114 3.36 5.23 -0.51
CA SER A 114 4.43 5.59 0.43
C SER A 114 5.64 6.23 -0.26
N LEU A 115 6.54 6.82 0.52
CA LEU A 115 7.80 7.38 0.01
C LEU A 115 8.75 6.31 -0.56
N LEU A 116 8.52 5.03 -0.27
CA LEU A 116 9.34 3.93 -0.76
C LEU A 116 8.94 3.49 -2.16
N ASN A 117 7.67 3.70 -2.55
CA ASN A 117 7.13 3.29 -3.83
C ASN A 117 7.51 1.83 -4.16
N ASN A 118 7.18 0.92 -3.25
CA ASN A 118 7.44 -0.49 -3.41
C ASN A 118 6.69 -1.04 -4.64
N ASP A 119 7.27 -2.07 -5.28
CA ASP A 119 6.59 -2.81 -6.34
C ASP A 119 5.38 -3.57 -5.75
N VAL A 120 4.25 -3.55 -6.46
CA VAL A 120 3.02 -4.26 -6.07
C VAL A 120 2.67 -5.29 -7.15
N ASN A 121 2.77 -6.57 -6.81
CA ASN A 121 2.55 -7.66 -7.75
C ASN A 121 1.25 -8.40 -7.43
N PHE A 122 0.31 -8.42 -8.38
CA PHE A 122 -0.90 -9.23 -8.28
C PHE A 122 -0.56 -10.68 -8.63
N GLN A 123 -0.79 -11.59 -7.69
CA GLN A 123 -0.62 -13.03 -7.89
C GLN A 123 -1.97 -13.68 -8.14
N GLY A 124 -2.02 -14.57 -9.14
CA GLY A 124 -3.20 -15.35 -9.46
C GLY A 124 -4.37 -14.50 -10.01
N ALA A 125 -5.59 -14.76 -9.54
CA ALA A 125 -6.83 -14.15 -10.04
C ALA A 125 -7.34 -12.94 -9.22
N ILE A 126 -6.54 -12.44 -8.26
CA ILE A 126 -6.92 -11.29 -7.45
C ILE A 126 -7.04 -10.01 -8.31
N VAL A 127 -8.02 -9.16 -8.02
CA VAL A 127 -8.30 -7.92 -8.77
C VAL A 127 -8.82 -6.81 -7.85
N LEU A 128 -8.84 -5.57 -8.37
CA LEU A 128 -9.60 -4.49 -7.75
C LEU A 128 -11.08 -4.57 -8.16
N ASP A 129 -11.99 -4.47 -7.19
CA ASP A 129 -13.46 -4.40 -7.37
C ASP A 129 -13.98 -3.00 -7.04
N THR A 130 -14.82 -2.48 -7.93
CA THR A 130 -15.46 -1.17 -7.76
C THR A 130 -16.80 -1.26 -7.02
N THR A 131 -17.33 -2.46 -6.80
CA THR A 131 -18.64 -2.69 -6.17
C THR A 131 -18.57 -2.61 -4.66
N ILE A 132 -17.60 -3.30 -4.05
CA ILE A 132 -17.41 -3.38 -2.60
C ILE A 132 -16.11 -2.66 -2.21
N LYS A 133 -16.23 -1.39 -1.85
CA LYS A 133 -15.10 -0.53 -1.44
C LYS A 133 -15.44 0.35 -0.25
N LYS A 134 -14.42 0.81 0.49
CA LYS A 134 -14.60 1.73 1.62
C LYS A 134 -14.33 3.17 1.20
N PHE A 135 -13.21 3.41 0.57
CA PHE A 135 -12.77 4.71 0.11
C PHE A 135 -12.49 4.69 -1.40
N GLY A 136 -12.22 5.87 -1.95
CA GLY A 136 -11.81 6.03 -3.34
C GLY A 136 -12.71 5.35 -4.38
N THR A 137 -12.09 4.72 -5.37
CA THR A 137 -12.76 4.17 -6.56
C THR A 137 -12.89 2.65 -6.56
N ALA A 138 -12.02 1.92 -5.85
CA ALA A 138 -12.03 0.46 -5.78
C ALA A 138 -11.46 -0.04 -4.44
N ALA A 139 -11.54 -1.34 -4.21
CA ALA A 139 -10.82 -2.05 -3.14
C ALA A 139 -10.34 -3.40 -3.69
N LEU A 140 -9.42 -4.06 -2.99
CA LEU A 140 -8.96 -5.39 -3.35
C LEU A 140 -10.04 -6.43 -3.06
N ASP A 141 -10.42 -7.23 -4.05
CA ASP A 141 -11.23 -8.43 -3.85
C ASP A 141 -10.34 -9.62 -3.48
N ALA A 142 -10.28 -9.97 -2.20
CA ALA A 142 -9.47 -11.05 -1.66
C ALA A 142 -10.30 -12.26 -1.18
N ASP A 143 -11.45 -12.50 -1.82
CA ASP A 143 -12.32 -13.68 -1.62
C ASP A 143 -12.40 -14.52 -2.90
N THR A 144 -11.25 -15.00 -3.38
CA THR A 144 -11.18 -15.76 -4.64
C THR A 144 -11.41 -17.26 -4.45
N GLY A 145 -11.32 -17.76 -3.21
CA GLY A 145 -11.36 -19.19 -2.90
C GLY A 145 -10.08 -19.96 -3.26
N ASP A 146 -9.07 -19.30 -3.84
CA ASP A 146 -7.74 -19.88 -4.07
C ASP A 146 -6.70 -19.12 -3.23
N PRO A 147 -6.06 -19.77 -2.25
CA PRO A 147 -5.11 -19.10 -1.39
C PRO A 147 -3.83 -18.64 -2.13
N LEU A 148 -3.61 -19.07 -3.38
CA LEU A 148 -2.54 -18.57 -4.24
C LEU A 148 -2.82 -17.21 -4.88
N ASP A 149 -4.01 -16.65 -4.67
CA ASP A 149 -4.37 -15.33 -5.15
C ASP A 149 -4.13 -14.29 -4.03
N PHE A 150 -3.16 -13.40 -4.22
CA PHE A 150 -2.76 -12.39 -3.24
C PHE A 150 -2.00 -11.25 -3.89
N LEU A 151 -1.90 -10.11 -3.20
CA LEU A 151 -0.89 -9.11 -3.57
C LEU A 151 0.43 -9.46 -2.89
N GLU A 152 1.51 -9.47 -3.66
CA GLU A 152 2.87 -9.61 -3.16
C GLU A 152 3.62 -8.29 -3.28
N ILE A 153 4.14 -7.83 -2.16
CA ILE A 153 5.10 -6.72 -2.08
C ILE A 153 6.48 -7.35 -1.86
N PRO A 154 7.38 -7.31 -2.86
CA PRO A 154 8.71 -7.87 -2.72
C PRO A 154 9.45 -7.30 -1.51
N HIS A 155 10.36 -8.09 -0.95
CA HIS A 155 11.16 -7.65 0.19
C HIS A 155 11.87 -6.32 -0.09
N ASN A 156 11.68 -5.36 0.81
CA ASN A 156 12.47 -4.14 0.91
C ASN A 156 13.20 -4.13 2.26
N THR A 157 14.45 -3.66 2.29
CA THR A 157 15.22 -3.47 3.53
C THR A 157 14.59 -2.50 4.52
N ALA A 158 13.68 -1.64 4.05
CA ALA A 158 12.90 -0.74 4.88
C ALA A 158 11.77 -1.46 5.63
N PHE A 159 11.37 -2.68 5.22
CA PHE A 159 10.49 -3.55 6.02
C PHE A 159 11.29 -4.09 7.19
N PRO A 160 11.13 -3.52 8.40
CA PRO A 160 12.03 -3.80 9.47
C PRO A 160 11.49 -4.94 10.33
N VAL A 161 12.40 -5.50 11.10
CA VAL A 161 12.03 -6.21 12.32
C VAL A 161 11.31 -5.20 13.24
N LEU A 162 10.10 -5.54 13.70
CA LEU A 162 9.22 -4.68 14.49
C LEU A 162 9.68 -4.62 15.97
N ALA A 163 10.84 -4.00 16.18
CA ALA A 163 11.48 -3.89 17.50
C ALA A 163 11.01 -2.70 18.33
N GLY A 164 10.53 -1.63 17.68
CA GLY A 164 10.02 -0.41 18.30
C GLY A 164 8.53 -0.22 18.07
N ASP A 165 8.07 1.02 18.19
CA ASP A 165 6.68 1.40 17.95
C ASP A 165 6.31 1.15 16.49
N PHE A 166 5.07 0.73 16.25
CA PHE A 166 4.54 0.53 14.91
C PHE A 166 3.02 0.54 14.90
N THR A 167 2.46 0.75 13.71
CA THR A 167 1.05 0.53 13.41
C THR A 167 0.91 -0.21 12.08
N ILE A 168 0.20 -1.34 12.09
CA ILE A 168 -0.27 -2.04 10.88
C ILE A 168 -1.78 -1.85 10.84
N GLU A 169 -2.30 -1.24 9.78
CA GLU A 169 -3.72 -0.92 9.66
C GLU A 169 -4.28 -1.18 8.26
N LEU A 170 -5.59 -1.43 8.21
CA LEU A 170 -6.33 -1.64 6.97
C LEU A 170 -7.84 -1.50 7.21
N GLN A 171 -8.59 -1.24 6.15
CA GLN A 171 -10.04 -1.42 6.12
C GLN A 171 -10.35 -2.83 5.64
N ILE A 172 -11.24 -3.53 6.34
CA ILE A 172 -11.67 -4.88 5.98
C ILE A 172 -13.17 -5.01 5.94
N ASN A 173 -13.68 -5.73 4.94
CA ASN A 173 -15.06 -6.18 4.88
C ASN A 173 -15.08 -7.70 4.70
N THR A 174 -15.25 -8.45 5.78
CA THR A 174 -15.23 -9.92 5.77
C THR A 174 -16.52 -10.51 5.20
N PHE A 175 -16.44 -11.64 4.48
CA PHE A 175 -17.61 -12.35 3.96
C PHE A 175 -17.92 -13.63 4.75
N ASP A 176 -16.89 -14.32 5.22
CA ASP A 176 -16.92 -15.36 6.24
C ASP A 176 -15.92 -15.02 7.35
N GLN A 177 -16.22 -15.43 8.58
CA GLN A 177 -15.33 -15.33 9.73
C GLN A 177 -15.07 -16.71 10.36
N VAL A 178 -15.46 -17.81 9.72
CA VAL A 178 -15.20 -19.17 10.22
C VAL A 178 -13.83 -19.65 9.77
N GLY A 179 -12.99 -20.04 10.73
CA GLY A 179 -11.61 -20.48 10.42
C GLY A 179 -10.60 -19.36 10.66
N SER A 180 -9.46 -19.40 9.96
CA SER A 180 -8.41 -18.39 10.07
C SER A 180 -8.00 -17.95 8.67
N HIS A 181 -8.08 -16.65 8.44
CA HIS A 181 -7.89 -16.01 7.14
C HIS A 181 -6.84 -14.90 7.27
N GLY A 182 -5.88 -14.90 6.36
CA GLY A 182 -4.73 -14.01 6.41
C GLY A 182 -5.05 -12.70 5.72
N LEU A 183 -4.89 -11.58 6.43
CA LEU A 183 -5.15 -10.25 5.88
C LEU A 183 -3.87 -9.66 5.31
N ILE A 184 -2.82 -9.62 6.14
CA ILE A 184 -1.48 -9.20 5.77
C ILE A 184 -0.47 -10.12 6.45
N ASN A 185 0.44 -10.67 5.67
CA ASN A 185 1.42 -11.66 6.09
C ASN A 185 2.82 -11.23 5.66
N HIS A 186 3.71 -11.05 6.63
CA HIS A 186 5.14 -11.01 6.40
C HIS A 186 5.72 -12.34 6.90
N GLY A 187 5.91 -13.31 6.02
CA GLY A 187 6.35 -14.65 6.43
C GLY A 187 6.41 -15.64 5.28
N ASP A 188 7.33 -16.58 5.36
CA ASP A 188 7.59 -17.63 4.36
C ASP A 188 6.90 -18.97 4.69
N GLY A 189 5.98 -18.98 5.66
CA GLY A 189 5.11 -20.12 5.92
C GLY A 189 5.83 -21.37 6.44
N GLY A 190 6.74 -21.25 7.41
CA GLY A 190 7.32 -22.36 8.17
C GLY A 190 7.18 -22.16 9.68
N ILE A 191 7.10 -23.24 10.45
CA ILE A 191 7.15 -23.18 11.92
C ILE A 191 8.49 -22.56 12.33
N GLY A 192 8.44 -21.42 13.03
CA GLY A 192 9.62 -20.66 13.43
C GLY A 192 10.23 -19.77 12.34
N THR A 193 9.52 -19.57 11.21
CA THR A 193 9.98 -18.74 10.09
C THR A 193 8.98 -17.65 9.66
N THR A 194 7.72 -17.70 10.08
CA THR A 194 6.77 -16.58 9.88
C THR A 194 7.19 -15.37 10.72
N ASN A 195 7.48 -14.25 10.07
CA ASN A 195 7.98 -13.04 10.72
C ASN A 195 6.85 -12.40 11.57
N TRP A 196 5.75 -12.02 10.92
CA TRP A 196 4.49 -11.63 11.57
C TRP A 196 3.32 -11.67 10.57
N ARG A 197 2.08 -11.79 11.05
CA ARG A 197 0.88 -11.69 10.23
C ARG A 197 -0.33 -11.25 11.05
N VAL A 198 -1.26 -10.59 10.38
CA VAL A 198 -2.57 -10.22 10.90
C VAL A 198 -3.62 -11.12 10.24
N GLU A 199 -4.48 -11.71 11.06
CA GLU A 199 -5.49 -12.67 10.64
C GLU A 199 -6.85 -12.31 11.25
N HIS A 200 -7.93 -12.64 10.57
CA HIS A 200 -9.24 -12.72 11.20
C HIS A 200 -9.72 -14.17 11.29
N GLY A 201 -10.59 -14.43 12.24
CA GLY A 201 -11.14 -15.75 12.47
C GLY A 201 -11.96 -15.86 13.74
N ASN A 202 -13.04 -16.62 13.65
CA ASN A 202 -14.05 -16.82 14.71
C ASN A 202 -14.50 -15.50 15.35
N GLY A 203 -14.70 -14.48 14.53
CA GLY A 203 -15.12 -13.14 14.96
C GLY A 203 -14.09 -12.37 15.77
N SER A 204 -12.81 -12.68 15.64
CA SER A 204 -11.73 -11.99 16.34
C SER A 204 -10.57 -11.66 15.40
N LEU A 205 -9.79 -10.65 15.77
CA LEU A 205 -8.52 -10.33 15.12
C LEU A 205 -7.38 -11.04 15.86
N THR A 206 -6.43 -11.61 15.13
CA THR A 206 -5.22 -12.23 15.69
C THR A 206 -3.98 -11.65 15.05
N PHE A 207 -2.99 -11.31 15.87
CA PHE A 207 -1.63 -11.03 15.44
C PHE A 207 -0.73 -12.20 15.84
N ASP A 208 -0.19 -12.90 14.85
CA ASP A 208 0.78 -13.99 15.01
C ASP A 208 2.16 -13.45 14.64
N TYR A 209 3.17 -13.69 15.48
CA TYR A 209 4.54 -13.28 15.20
C TYR A 209 5.60 -14.20 15.79
N ALA A 210 6.73 -14.30 15.10
CA ALA A 210 7.92 -14.92 15.64
C ALA A 210 8.67 -13.98 16.59
N THR A 211 9.38 -14.59 17.54
CA THR A 211 10.36 -13.90 18.39
C THR A 211 11.76 -14.33 17.96
N GLY A 212 12.71 -13.39 17.88
CA GLY A 212 14.05 -13.58 17.31
C GLY A 212 14.99 -14.59 18.02
N GLY A 213 14.48 -15.53 18.82
CA GLY A 213 15.22 -16.49 19.63
C GLY A 213 14.93 -17.97 19.39
N GLY A 214 14.14 -18.33 18.36
CA GLY A 214 13.99 -19.71 17.90
C GLY A 214 12.62 -20.35 18.17
N GLY A 215 11.87 -20.55 17.08
CA GLY A 215 11.04 -21.75 16.87
C GLY A 215 9.55 -21.66 17.20
N PHE A 216 9.06 -20.63 17.88
CA PHE A 216 7.64 -20.54 18.25
C PHE A 216 7.00 -19.19 17.89
N ASN A 217 5.83 -19.32 17.27
CA ASN A 217 4.90 -18.26 16.99
C ASN A 217 4.14 -17.87 18.26
N VAL A 218 3.97 -16.57 18.45
CA VAL A 218 3.19 -15.99 19.54
C VAL A 218 1.87 -15.47 18.97
N PHE A 219 0.77 -16.07 19.41
CA PHE A 219 -0.58 -15.65 19.02
C PHE A 219 -1.14 -14.64 20.02
N ARG A 220 -1.59 -13.51 19.51
CA ARG A 220 -2.30 -12.47 20.26
C ARG A 220 -3.66 -12.23 19.63
N THR A 221 -4.69 -12.79 20.26
CA THR A 221 -6.08 -12.56 19.85
C THR A 221 -6.63 -11.36 20.59
N PHE A 222 -7.19 -10.43 19.83
CA PHE A 222 -7.82 -9.21 20.33
C PHE A 222 -9.34 -9.39 20.40
N GLY A 223 -10.06 -8.31 20.71
CA GLY A 223 -11.51 -8.34 20.87
C GLY A 223 -12.25 -8.63 19.56
N SER A 224 -13.58 -8.59 19.65
CA SER A 224 -14.46 -9.00 18.56
C SER A 224 -14.38 -8.06 17.36
N LEU A 225 -14.37 -8.65 16.17
CA LEU A 225 -14.75 -7.98 14.94
C LEU A 225 -16.27 -7.83 14.89
N GLY A 226 -16.72 -6.78 14.23
CA GLY A 226 -18.11 -6.56 13.82
C GLY A 226 -18.57 -7.56 12.74
N PRO A 227 -19.83 -7.44 12.29
CA PRO A 227 -20.45 -8.39 11.38
C PRO A 227 -19.81 -8.38 9.97
N ASN A 228 -20.00 -9.50 9.26
CA ASN A 228 -19.68 -9.61 7.84
C ASN A 228 -20.41 -8.56 6.99
N SER A 229 -19.91 -8.33 5.78
CA SER A 229 -20.48 -7.40 4.80
C SER A 229 -20.53 -5.94 5.28
N THR A 230 -19.66 -5.57 6.24
CA THR A 230 -19.49 -4.20 6.73
C THR A 230 -18.01 -3.87 6.84
N PHE A 231 -17.58 -2.78 6.20
CA PHE A 231 -16.21 -2.29 6.33
C PHE A 231 -15.91 -1.77 7.73
N GLN A 232 -14.83 -2.30 8.30
CA GLN A 232 -14.30 -1.94 9.60
C GLN A 232 -12.83 -1.54 9.47
N HIS A 233 -12.45 -0.50 10.19
CA HIS A 233 -11.05 -0.15 10.34
C HIS A 233 -10.41 -1.06 11.39
N ILE A 234 -9.28 -1.67 11.08
CA ILE A 234 -8.48 -2.41 12.07
C ILE A 234 -7.08 -1.82 12.14
N ALA A 235 -6.51 -1.80 13.35
CA ALA A 235 -5.11 -1.42 13.55
C ALA A 235 -4.46 -2.25 14.65
N ILE A 236 -3.36 -2.93 14.35
CA ILE A 236 -2.44 -3.50 15.35
C ILE A 236 -1.39 -2.46 15.66
N THR A 237 -1.28 -2.07 16.93
CA THR A 237 -0.38 -1.00 17.37
C THR A 237 0.49 -1.46 18.53
N ARG A 238 1.77 -1.11 18.45
CA ARG A 238 2.72 -1.21 19.56
C ARG A 238 3.16 0.18 19.98
N LEU A 239 3.03 0.48 21.26
CA LEU A 239 3.55 1.68 21.92
C LEU A 239 4.46 1.26 23.09
N GLY A 240 5.76 1.41 22.93
CA GLY A 240 6.78 0.91 23.85
C GLY A 240 6.69 -0.61 24.04
N ASN A 241 6.20 -1.02 25.20
CA ASN A 241 6.01 -2.43 25.54
C ASN A 241 4.54 -2.89 25.42
N ASP A 242 3.63 -1.99 25.09
CA ASP A 242 2.21 -2.30 25.01
C ASP A 242 1.83 -2.63 23.57
N LEU A 243 1.38 -3.85 23.33
CA LEU A 243 0.80 -4.30 22.07
C LEU A 243 -0.73 -4.40 22.21
N PHE A 244 -1.47 -3.71 21.36
CA PHE A 244 -2.94 -3.66 21.39
C PHE A 244 -3.51 -3.52 19.97
N ALA A 245 -4.83 -3.68 19.84
CA ALA A 245 -5.54 -3.48 18.59
C ALA A 245 -6.65 -2.44 18.73
N HIS A 246 -7.04 -1.84 17.61
CA HIS A 246 -8.25 -1.02 17.46
C HIS A 246 -9.16 -1.65 16.39
N VAL A 247 -10.47 -1.57 16.61
CA VAL A 247 -11.52 -1.86 15.63
C VAL A 247 -12.44 -0.64 15.59
N ASP A 248 -12.64 -0.05 14.42
CA ASP A 248 -13.38 1.20 14.19
C ASP A 248 -12.92 2.35 15.11
N GLY A 249 -11.61 2.48 15.28
CA GLY A 249 -10.98 3.50 16.14
C GLY A 249 -11.17 3.27 17.64
N VAL A 250 -11.78 2.16 18.07
CA VAL A 250 -11.96 1.81 19.48
C VAL A 250 -11.02 0.67 19.85
N LYS A 251 -10.29 0.82 20.96
CA LYS A 251 -9.38 -0.21 21.46
C LYS A 251 -10.12 -1.53 21.69
N SER A 252 -9.64 -2.59 21.06
CA SER A 252 -10.27 -3.90 21.02
C SER A 252 -9.48 -4.92 21.83
N GLY A 253 -10.11 -5.50 22.85
CA GLY A 253 -9.52 -6.57 23.66
C GLY A 253 -8.41 -6.12 24.62
N ALA A 254 -7.47 -7.02 24.86
CA ALA A 254 -6.41 -6.84 25.85
C ALA A 254 -5.23 -6.02 25.33
N THR A 255 -4.44 -5.48 26.26
CA THR A 255 -3.07 -5.03 25.99
C THR A 255 -2.12 -6.11 26.44
N PHE A 256 -1.18 -6.46 25.57
CA PHE A 256 -0.18 -7.47 25.82
C PHE A 256 1.18 -6.81 26.04
N ASP A 257 1.87 -7.23 27.09
CA ASP A 257 3.24 -6.84 27.35
C ASP A 257 4.19 -7.59 26.38
N VAL A 258 4.97 -6.82 25.62
CA VAL A 258 6.01 -7.27 24.70
C VAL A 258 7.39 -6.79 25.12
N THR A 259 7.61 -6.56 26.43
CA THR A 259 8.91 -6.19 26.99
C THR A 259 10.00 -7.15 26.56
N GLY A 260 11.08 -6.60 25.98
CA GLY A 260 12.23 -7.38 25.50
C GLY A 260 11.93 -8.24 24.27
N VAL A 261 10.73 -8.12 23.69
CA VAL A 261 10.35 -8.84 22.47
C VAL A 261 10.72 -8.01 21.26
N THR A 262 11.52 -8.63 20.41
CA THR A 262 11.74 -8.22 19.03
C THR A 262 10.79 -9.03 18.17
N ILE A 263 9.79 -8.36 17.58
CA ILE A 263 8.78 -9.00 16.74
C ILE A 263 9.37 -9.13 15.36
N GLY A 264 9.56 -10.38 14.94
CA GLY A 264 10.07 -10.68 13.63
C GLY A 264 11.50 -11.18 13.54
N VAL A 265 11.88 -11.58 12.32
CA VAL A 265 13.19 -12.16 12.00
C VAL A 265 13.84 -11.44 10.82
N THR A 266 15.17 -11.48 10.76
CA THR A 266 15.90 -10.94 9.60
C THR A 266 15.81 -11.91 8.43
N GLY A 267 15.38 -11.45 7.26
CA GLY A 267 15.34 -12.24 6.04
C GLY A 267 14.72 -11.47 4.87
N ALA A 268 15.05 -11.89 3.65
CA ALA A 268 14.47 -11.32 2.44
C ALA A 268 13.07 -11.91 2.18
N ILE A 269 12.11 -11.55 3.04
CA ILE A 269 10.74 -12.07 3.04
C ILE A 269 9.79 -11.00 2.46
N PRO A 270 8.88 -11.34 1.54
CA PRO A 270 7.88 -10.41 1.02
C PRO A 270 6.78 -10.11 2.05
N ILE A 271 5.95 -9.12 1.76
CA ILE A 271 4.65 -8.92 2.41
C ILE A 271 3.58 -9.40 1.43
N ASN A 272 2.69 -10.27 1.89
CA ASN A 272 1.54 -10.73 1.13
C ASN A 272 0.26 -10.16 1.74
N ILE A 273 -0.67 -9.70 0.91
CA ILE A 273 -1.97 -9.17 1.33
C ILE A 273 -3.04 -10.03 0.68
N GLY A 274 -4.03 -10.45 1.45
CA GLY A 274 -5.14 -11.28 0.93
C GLY A 274 -4.95 -12.79 1.12
N SER A 275 -3.87 -13.25 1.73
CA SER A 275 -3.64 -14.68 1.95
C SER A 275 -2.99 -15.04 3.28
N ARG A 276 -3.20 -16.30 3.67
CA ARG A 276 -2.61 -16.96 4.84
C ARG A 276 -1.57 -17.98 4.41
N ASN A 277 -0.34 -17.82 4.92
CA ASN A 277 0.72 -18.83 4.81
C ASN A 277 0.79 -19.70 6.08
N GLU A 278 0.78 -21.03 5.92
CA GLU A 278 1.12 -21.99 6.99
C GLU A 278 2.17 -23.03 6.55
N SER A 279 2.90 -23.52 7.56
CA SER A 279 4.01 -24.48 7.52
C SER A 279 3.93 -25.62 6.49
N GLY A 280 4.97 -25.73 5.66
CA GLY A 280 5.41 -27.00 5.06
C GLY A 280 4.77 -27.35 3.71
N ALA A 281 3.89 -26.50 3.21
CA ALA A 281 3.45 -26.50 1.83
C ALA A 281 3.59 -25.07 1.30
N THR A 282 4.46 -24.88 0.32
CA THR A 282 4.00 -24.14 -0.85
C THR A 282 2.74 -24.89 -1.33
N PRO A 283 1.53 -24.31 -1.25
CA PRO A 283 1.18 -22.89 -1.19
C PRO A 283 0.47 -22.41 0.10
N ASN A 284 0.21 -21.09 0.19
CA ASN A 284 -0.77 -20.47 1.09
C ASN A 284 -2.00 -21.39 1.26
N ILE A 285 -2.65 -21.35 2.42
CA ILE A 285 -3.67 -22.35 2.78
C ILE A 285 -5.08 -21.79 2.95
N ALA A 286 -5.23 -20.47 3.03
CA ALA A 286 -6.52 -19.78 3.05
C ALA A 286 -6.36 -18.39 2.43
N ASP A 287 -7.41 -17.92 1.75
CA ASP A 287 -7.56 -16.54 1.32
C ASP A 287 -7.98 -15.65 2.51
N ALA A 288 -8.08 -14.35 2.27
CA ALA A 288 -8.58 -13.40 3.24
C ALA A 288 -10.09 -13.50 3.43
N ASN A 289 -10.86 -13.99 2.45
CA ASN A 289 -12.32 -14.04 2.50
C ASN A 289 -12.92 -12.66 2.88
N ALA A 290 -12.41 -11.62 2.22
CA ALA A 290 -12.73 -10.23 2.52
C ALA A 290 -12.42 -9.31 1.34
N SER A 291 -13.11 -8.17 1.28
CA SER A 291 -12.57 -6.99 0.57
C SER A 291 -11.62 -6.22 1.49
N ILE A 292 -10.49 -5.77 0.94
CA ILE A 292 -9.44 -5.04 1.68
C ILE A 292 -9.20 -3.69 1.02
N ASP A 293 -9.11 -2.64 1.83
CA ASP A 293 -8.93 -1.27 1.36
C ASP A 293 -7.96 -0.51 2.31
N GLU A 294 -7.30 0.54 1.83
CA GLU A 294 -6.39 1.42 2.61
C GLU A 294 -5.37 0.67 3.50
N VAL A 295 -4.55 -0.20 2.90
CA VAL A 295 -3.53 -0.95 3.65
C VAL A 295 -2.36 -0.04 3.99
N ARG A 296 -1.98 0.04 5.27
CA ARG A 296 -0.82 0.82 5.72
C ARG A 296 0.04 0.08 6.74
N VAL A 297 1.35 0.21 6.57
CA VAL A 297 2.35 -0.17 7.58
C VAL A 297 3.18 1.05 7.92
N THR A 298 3.15 1.43 9.20
CA THR A 298 3.94 2.52 9.78
C THR A 298 4.90 1.96 10.80
N VAL A 299 6.17 2.36 10.74
CA VAL A 299 7.23 1.89 11.64
C VAL A 299 7.87 3.08 12.33
N GLY A 300 8.08 2.98 13.64
CA GLY A 300 8.65 4.04 14.47
C GLY A 300 7.59 4.85 15.19
N THR A 301 6.33 4.70 14.78
CA THR A 301 5.20 5.47 15.30
C THR A 301 4.00 4.58 15.62
N ALA A 302 3.43 4.79 16.81
CA ALA A 302 2.13 4.27 17.22
C ALA A 302 1.06 5.32 16.92
N ARG A 303 0.20 5.06 15.93
CA ARG A 303 -0.79 6.03 15.44
C ARG A 303 -2.07 6.11 16.27
N TYR A 304 -2.26 5.19 17.21
CA TYR A 304 -3.49 5.02 18.00
C TYR A 304 -3.20 4.83 19.49
#